data_AF-A0AAW6T903-F1
#
_entry.id   AF-A0AAW6T903-F1
#
_cell.length_a   1.000
_cell.length_b   1.000
_cell.length_c   1.000
_cell.angle_alpha   90.00
_cell.angle_beta   90.00
_cell.angle_gamma   90.00
#
_symmetry.space_group_name_H-M   'P 1'
#
loop_
_entity.id
_entity.type
_entity.pdbx_description
1 polymer ?
#
loop_
_entity_poly.entity_id
_entity_poly.type
_entity_poly.pdbx_seq_one_letter_code
_entity_poly.pdbx_strand_id
1 'polypeptide(L)'
;MSKEWILQEKETPRFYKKATWIPLRASMLNENGDCKKVGFKSEYFGCGSVAFPPEHRELVEDLDWSCLGIGREIVPYSYEDGYYSPVEEYEYSDKEPLGVNLIFDFPQPVSGNRKWIINPDLIIALRLVQENGKWIRPEEDFTEVIREHFDDKGNHTLIEIKKEYLLDYLSARNLNLRLSYYRQRVENVHSISQSIYNGLKNYREVRDDGEFELLVRDLESVYGGGFASFKVWRTDIDEEDDAPIMGEETNENTDYEQFTGYIRGEKGVRIEGEFWRNEWIENNSKSVRIRRDTDDMLPYFIVETDGSRMPSHDLNNEDVGRWLWFKSNIINELLSHRGFHLEWYTAKTGGIKSTSGYQIHFGINGEDLINVYAYDIARLNSWEQHLWSAQNVAPSGKVSDELLASQVKATPANTYAVEHILLEIMRLLERDFKRFYNIDLFNNEIDKDDYSKKIMRFNSQDTASLLRLAKDLVRYFSDRLNVKELRTVSTHPDKV
;
A
#
# COMPACT_ATOMS: atom_id res chain seq x y z
N MET A 1 -14.83 -27.38 -15.54
CA MET A 1 -13.38 -27.46 -15.24
C MET A 1 -12.71 -28.21 -16.38
N SER A 2 -11.40 -28.05 -16.59
CA SER A 2 -10.63 -28.72 -17.64
C SER A 2 -9.49 -29.53 -17.03
N LYS A 3 -8.88 -30.44 -17.80
CA LYS A 3 -7.62 -31.10 -17.41
C LYS A 3 -6.53 -30.07 -17.07
N GLU A 4 -6.44 -29.01 -17.86
CA GLU A 4 -5.48 -27.91 -17.63
C GLU A 4 -5.62 -27.29 -16.23
N TRP A 5 -6.84 -27.23 -15.68
CA TRP A 5 -7.08 -26.67 -14.35
C TRP A 5 -6.46 -27.53 -13.25
N ILE A 6 -6.75 -28.83 -13.20
CA ILE A 6 -6.17 -29.72 -12.18
C ILE A 6 -4.65 -29.84 -12.35
N LEU A 7 -4.18 -29.77 -13.60
CA LEU A 7 -2.77 -29.78 -13.95
C LEU A 7 -2.08 -28.42 -13.76
N GLN A 8 -2.78 -27.36 -13.37
CA GLN A 8 -2.21 -26.04 -13.09
C GLN A 8 -1.35 -25.43 -14.23
N GLU A 9 -1.63 -25.79 -15.49
CA GLU A 9 -0.78 -25.45 -16.65
C GLU A 9 -0.64 -23.94 -16.91
N LYS A 10 -1.58 -23.13 -16.39
CA LYS A 10 -1.57 -21.66 -16.55
C LYS A 10 -0.83 -20.96 -15.41
N GLU A 11 -0.73 -21.61 -14.26
CA GLU A 11 -0.20 -21.05 -13.02
C GLU A 11 1.28 -21.38 -12.84
N THR A 12 1.70 -22.62 -13.09
CA THR A 12 3.09 -23.03 -12.87
C THR A 12 4.11 -22.23 -13.68
N PRO A 13 3.85 -21.77 -14.92
CA PRO A 13 4.82 -20.96 -15.66
C PRO A 13 5.02 -19.52 -15.13
N ARG A 14 4.16 -19.05 -14.21
CA ARG A 14 4.17 -17.65 -13.73
C ARG A 14 5.08 -17.50 -12.52
N PHE A 15 6.12 -16.69 -12.65
CA PHE A 15 7.03 -16.38 -11.54
C PHE A 15 6.66 -15.08 -10.84
N TYR A 16 6.73 -15.07 -9.51
CA TYR A 16 6.52 -13.85 -8.74
C TYR A 16 7.66 -12.85 -8.92
N LYS A 17 8.89 -13.29 -9.18
CA LYS A 17 9.98 -12.36 -9.55
C LYS A 17 9.68 -11.50 -10.78
N LYS A 18 8.71 -11.87 -11.63
CA LYS A 18 8.25 -11.08 -12.79
C LYS A 18 6.94 -10.33 -12.54
N ALA A 19 6.30 -10.52 -11.39
CA ALA A 19 5.03 -9.90 -11.06
C ALA A 19 5.22 -8.48 -10.50
N THR A 20 4.17 -7.66 -10.64
CA THR A 20 4.10 -6.34 -10.01
C THR A 20 3.86 -6.44 -8.50
N TRP A 21 3.13 -7.47 -8.07
CA TRP A 21 2.78 -7.72 -6.67
C TRP A 21 3.43 -9.02 -6.20
N ILE A 22 4.08 -8.94 -5.03
CA ILE A 22 4.80 -10.04 -4.42
C ILE A 22 4.07 -10.46 -3.14
N PRO A 23 3.63 -11.73 -3.01
CA PRO A 23 3.05 -12.21 -1.77
C PRO A 23 4.13 -12.31 -0.70
N LEU A 24 3.92 -11.67 0.45
CA LEU A 24 4.79 -11.81 1.62
C LEU A 24 4.32 -12.94 2.54
N ARG A 25 3.00 -13.14 2.64
CA ARG A 25 2.39 -14.29 3.31
C ARG A 25 1.00 -14.52 2.72
N ALA A 26 0.66 -15.77 2.43
CA ALA A 26 -0.63 -16.13 1.86
C ALA A 26 -1.12 -17.48 2.39
N SER A 27 -2.41 -17.59 2.66
CA SER A 27 -3.11 -18.85 2.90
C SER A 27 -4.54 -18.67 2.42
N MET A 28 -4.73 -18.86 1.12
CA MET A 28 -6.00 -18.69 0.45
C MET A 28 -6.61 -20.06 0.19
N LEU A 29 -7.83 -20.28 0.66
CA LEU A 29 -8.58 -21.50 0.45
C LEU A 29 -9.95 -21.15 -0.14
N ASN A 30 -10.30 -21.78 -1.25
CA ASN A 30 -11.61 -21.69 -1.85
C ASN A 30 -12.17 -23.10 -2.06
N GLU A 31 -13.25 -23.41 -1.34
CA GLU A 31 -13.86 -24.73 -1.33
C GLU A 31 -15.33 -24.67 -1.74
N ASN A 32 -15.76 -25.72 -2.45
CA ASN A 32 -17.16 -25.92 -2.81
C ASN A 32 -17.53 -27.39 -2.61
N GLY A 33 -18.53 -27.62 -1.75
CA GLY A 33 -19.02 -28.94 -1.40
C GLY A 33 -18.34 -29.54 -0.17
N ASP A 34 -18.69 -30.79 0.12
CA ASP A 34 -18.14 -31.57 1.23
C ASP A 34 -16.91 -32.36 0.75
N CYS A 35 -15.76 -32.17 1.42
CA CYS A 35 -14.47 -32.76 1.03
C CYS A 35 -14.49 -34.28 0.89
N LYS A 36 -15.45 -34.97 1.52
CA LYS A 36 -15.63 -36.42 1.47
C LYS A 36 -16.53 -36.91 0.33
N LYS A 37 -17.19 -36.01 -0.39
CA LYS A 37 -18.23 -36.35 -1.38
C LYS A 37 -17.80 -36.07 -2.80
N VAL A 38 -18.42 -36.79 -3.74
CA VAL A 38 -18.33 -36.49 -5.17
C VAL A 38 -18.91 -35.10 -5.45
N GLY A 39 -18.23 -34.34 -6.31
CA GLY A 39 -18.57 -32.96 -6.63
C GLY A 39 -17.80 -31.91 -5.82
N PHE A 40 -17.05 -32.32 -4.79
CA PHE A 40 -16.14 -31.44 -4.06
C PHE A 40 -15.08 -30.84 -4.97
N LYS A 41 -14.82 -29.55 -4.76
CA LYS A 41 -13.76 -28.80 -5.43
C LYS A 41 -13.04 -27.94 -4.40
N SER A 42 -11.71 -27.92 -4.46
CA SER A 42 -10.89 -27.03 -3.65
C SER A 42 -9.75 -26.46 -4.46
N GLU A 43 -9.44 -25.19 -4.20
CA GLU A 43 -8.23 -24.52 -4.65
C GLU A 43 -7.57 -23.86 -3.45
N TYR A 44 -6.30 -24.22 -3.22
CA TYR A 44 -5.48 -23.67 -2.16
C TYR A 44 -4.23 -23.01 -2.74
N PHE A 45 -3.88 -21.85 -2.20
CA PHE A 45 -2.59 -21.20 -2.40
C PHE A 45 -2.02 -20.76 -1.05
N GLY A 46 -0.85 -21.31 -0.71
CA GLY A 46 -0.09 -20.94 0.46
C GLY A 46 1.26 -20.34 0.05
N CYS A 47 1.70 -19.30 0.73
CA CYS A 47 3.02 -18.70 0.52
C CYS A 47 3.57 -18.19 1.84
N GLY A 48 4.84 -18.51 2.12
CA GLY A 48 5.63 -17.84 3.14
C GLY A 48 6.86 -17.20 2.53
N SER A 49 7.38 -16.19 3.21
CA SER A 49 8.56 -15.46 2.75
C SER A 49 9.44 -15.03 3.92
N VAL A 50 10.75 -14.99 3.64
CA VAL A 50 11.77 -14.52 4.58
C VAL A 50 12.85 -13.79 3.79
N ALA A 51 13.35 -12.68 4.33
CA ALA A 51 14.41 -11.91 3.71
C ALA A 51 15.77 -12.32 4.31
N PHE A 52 16.74 -12.66 3.47
CA PHE A 52 18.05 -13.15 3.88
C PHE A 52 19.17 -12.24 3.38
N PRO A 53 20.22 -12.00 4.17
CA PRO A 53 21.44 -11.38 3.66
C PRO A 53 22.06 -12.26 2.55
N PRO A 54 22.66 -11.67 1.49
CA PRO A 54 23.32 -12.43 0.43
C PRO A 54 24.36 -13.44 0.92
N GLU A 55 25.08 -13.12 2.00
CA GLU A 55 26.08 -13.98 2.64
C GLU A 55 25.51 -15.28 3.21
N HIS A 56 24.22 -15.32 3.54
CA HIS A 56 23.57 -16.53 4.07
C HIS A 56 22.93 -17.38 2.98
N ARG A 57 23.01 -16.99 1.70
CA ARG A 57 22.31 -17.68 0.60
C ARG A 57 22.61 -19.17 0.55
N GLU A 58 23.88 -19.56 0.63
CA GLU A 58 24.29 -20.97 0.56
C GLU A 58 23.73 -21.79 1.73
N LEU A 59 23.62 -21.19 2.93
CA LEU A 59 23.06 -21.83 4.12
C LEU A 59 21.56 -22.07 4.02
N VAL A 60 20.85 -21.20 3.27
CA VAL A 60 19.38 -21.18 3.25
C VAL A 60 18.78 -21.64 1.91
N GLU A 61 19.61 -22.02 0.93
CA GLU A 61 19.13 -22.43 -0.40
C GLU A 61 18.23 -23.67 -0.34
N ASP A 62 18.56 -24.60 0.58
CA ASP A 62 17.83 -25.85 0.78
C ASP A 62 16.55 -25.68 1.63
N LEU A 63 16.29 -24.48 2.17
CA LEU A 63 15.04 -24.21 2.89
C LEU A 63 13.86 -24.23 1.93
N ASP A 64 12.91 -25.12 2.24
CA ASP A 64 11.75 -25.40 1.41
C ASP A 64 10.43 -25.00 2.10
N TRP A 65 9.31 -25.53 1.58
CA TRP A 65 7.98 -25.29 2.10
C TRP A 65 7.81 -25.67 3.57
N SER A 66 8.51 -26.70 4.05
CA SER A 66 8.45 -27.11 5.45
C SER A 66 9.10 -26.08 6.39
N CYS A 67 10.12 -25.37 5.88
CA CYS A 67 10.92 -24.42 6.66
C CYS A 67 10.43 -22.97 6.56
N LEU A 68 9.84 -22.60 5.42
CA LEU A 68 9.46 -21.23 5.09
C LEU A 68 7.96 -21.03 4.91
N GLY A 69 7.20 -22.12 4.74
CA GLY A 69 5.78 -22.08 4.42
C GLY A 69 4.89 -21.64 5.57
N ILE A 70 3.57 -21.78 5.37
CA ILE A 70 2.56 -21.32 6.33
C ILE A 70 2.43 -22.18 7.59
N GLY A 71 3.05 -23.36 7.62
CA GLY A 71 3.06 -24.23 8.80
C GLY A 71 3.95 -23.71 9.93
N ARG A 72 4.83 -22.75 9.65
CA ARG A 72 5.69 -22.11 10.65
C ARG A 72 4.94 -20.94 11.29
N GLU A 73 4.84 -21.00 12.62
CA GLU A 73 4.41 -19.86 13.43
C GLU A 73 5.55 -18.84 13.54
N ILE A 74 5.23 -17.59 13.26
CA ILE A 74 6.17 -16.47 13.35
C ILE A 74 5.78 -15.64 14.59
N VAL A 75 6.23 -16.11 15.74
CA VAL A 75 5.99 -15.52 17.07
C VAL A 75 7.32 -15.39 17.83
N PRO A 76 7.43 -14.48 18.81
CA PRO A 76 8.61 -14.45 19.67
C PRO A 76 8.73 -15.74 20.49
N TYR A 77 9.96 -16.14 20.82
CA TYR A 77 10.22 -17.34 21.60
C TYR A 77 11.27 -17.09 22.69
N SER A 78 11.04 -17.62 23.88
CA SER A 78 12.00 -17.58 24.99
C SER A 78 12.47 -19.00 25.28
N TYR A 79 13.76 -19.25 25.09
CA TYR A 79 14.39 -20.53 25.37
C TYR A 79 14.60 -20.70 26.88
N GLU A 80 14.70 -21.95 27.33
CA GLU A 80 14.89 -22.29 28.75
C GLU A 80 16.18 -21.72 29.35
N ASP A 81 17.21 -21.49 28.54
CA ASP A 81 18.47 -20.90 28.96
C ASP A 81 18.45 -19.36 29.02
N GLY A 82 17.28 -18.75 28.78
CA GLY A 82 17.05 -17.31 28.89
C GLY A 82 17.34 -16.52 27.61
N TYR A 83 17.73 -17.16 26.51
CA TYR A 83 17.79 -16.48 25.21
C TYR A 83 16.37 -16.17 24.72
N TYR A 84 16.17 -14.95 24.22
CA TYR A 84 14.91 -14.48 23.65
C TYR A 84 15.09 -14.23 22.16
N SER A 85 14.36 -14.96 21.34
CA SER A 85 14.30 -14.77 19.89
C SER A 85 13.22 -13.74 19.55
N PRO A 86 13.59 -12.55 19.06
CA PRO A 86 12.64 -11.54 18.60
C PRO A 86 11.88 -12.02 17.36
N VAL A 87 10.61 -11.65 17.26
CA VAL A 87 9.73 -12.08 16.14
C VAL A 87 10.24 -11.68 14.75
N GLU A 88 11.06 -10.62 14.66
CA GLU A 88 11.64 -10.17 13.40
C GLU A 88 12.74 -11.09 12.87
N GLU A 89 13.39 -11.88 13.73
CA GLU A 89 14.51 -12.71 13.35
C GLU A 89 14.04 -14.06 12.82
N TYR A 90 14.62 -14.50 11.71
CA TYR A 90 14.48 -15.86 11.22
C TYR A 90 15.64 -16.70 11.74
N GLU A 91 15.34 -17.64 12.63
CA GLU A 91 16.27 -18.67 13.09
C GLU A 91 15.89 -20.03 12.47
N TYR A 92 16.89 -20.82 12.08
CA TYR A 92 16.73 -22.20 11.57
C TYR A 92 17.33 -23.27 12.48
N SER A 93 18.46 -22.99 13.14
CA SER A 93 19.18 -23.93 14.02
C SER A 93 19.38 -23.33 15.40
N ASP A 94 18.26 -23.00 16.07
CA ASP A 94 18.12 -22.42 17.40
C ASP A 94 19.22 -21.43 17.81
N LYS A 95 18.87 -20.13 17.87
CA LYS A 95 19.69 -18.99 18.35
C LYS A 95 20.70 -18.40 17.36
N GLU A 96 20.65 -18.80 16.10
CA GLU A 96 21.39 -18.11 15.02
C GLU A 96 20.41 -17.38 14.08
N PRO A 97 20.36 -16.04 14.13
CA PRO A 97 19.52 -15.25 13.24
C PRO A 97 20.12 -15.24 11.84
N LEU A 98 19.44 -15.93 10.91
CA LEU A 98 19.85 -16.04 9.51
C LEU A 98 19.14 -15.03 8.62
N GLY A 99 17.95 -14.55 8.99
CA GLY A 99 17.15 -13.66 8.15
C GLY A 99 16.16 -12.81 8.92
N VAL A 100 15.29 -12.14 8.18
CA VAL A 100 14.29 -11.21 8.70
C VAL A 100 12.90 -11.62 8.21
N ASN A 101 11.97 -11.82 9.15
CA ASN A 101 10.56 -12.02 8.85
C ASN A 101 9.93 -10.65 8.51
N LEU A 102 9.19 -10.59 7.40
CA LEU A 102 8.45 -9.37 7.00
C LEU A 102 6.99 -9.37 7.47
N ILE A 103 6.46 -10.54 7.83
CA ILE A 103 5.09 -10.73 8.31
C ILE A 103 5.16 -11.62 9.56
N PHE A 104 4.46 -11.20 10.61
CA PHE A 104 4.39 -11.91 11.88
C PHE A 104 3.00 -12.52 12.08
N ASP A 105 2.92 -13.66 12.75
CA ASP A 105 1.64 -14.15 13.25
C ASP A 105 1.27 -13.34 14.49
N PHE A 106 0.00 -12.94 14.57
CA PHE A 106 -0.53 -12.24 15.72
C PHE A 106 -1.62 -13.09 16.39
N PRO A 107 -1.23 -14.01 17.29
CA PRO A 107 -2.18 -14.86 18.00
C PRO A 107 -3.24 -14.02 18.70
N GLN A 108 -4.51 -14.39 18.53
CA GLN A 108 -5.66 -13.75 19.17
C GLN A 108 -6.30 -14.74 20.16
N PRO A 109 -5.86 -14.76 21.45
CA PRO A 109 -6.28 -15.79 22.41
C PRO A 109 -7.80 -15.91 22.60
N VAL A 110 -8.55 -14.84 22.35
CA VAL A 110 -10.01 -14.79 22.57
C VAL A 110 -10.81 -15.17 21.33
N SER A 111 -10.37 -14.76 20.13
CA SER A 111 -11.16 -14.94 18.90
C SER A 111 -10.74 -16.15 18.06
N GLY A 112 -9.51 -16.65 18.24
CA GLY A 112 -8.94 -17.70 17.38
C GLY A 112 -8.75 -17.28 15.92
N ASN A 113 -8.94 -16.00 15.60
CA ASN A 113 -8.81 -15.47 14.25
C ASN A 113 -7.33 -15.44 13.84
N ARG A 114 -7.06 -15.77 12.58
CA ARG A 114 -5.73 -15.62 11.98
C ARG A 114 -5.51 -14.16 11.63
N LYS A 115 -4.68 -13.49 12.42
CA LYS A 115 -4.23 -12.13 12.17
C LYS A 115 -2.74 -12.11 11.90
N TRP A 116 -2.33 -11.25 10.99
CA TRP A 116 -0.92 -11.02 10.68
C TRP A 116 -0.57 -9.56 10.93
N ILE A 117 0.68 -9.32 11.32
CA ILE A 117 1.24 -7.98 11.46
C ILE A 117 2.35 -7.84 10.42
N ILE A 118 2.34 -6.73 9.68
CA ILE A 118 3.45 -6.37 8.79
C ILE A 118 4.58 -5.82 9.64
N ASN A 119 5.83 -6.20 9.34
CA ASN A 119 7.00 -5.73 10.04
C ASN A 119 7.00 -4.17 10.09
N PRO A 120 6.96 -3.55 11.29
CA PRO A 120 6.91 -2.09 11.42
C PRO A 120 8.08 -1.36 10.77
N ASP A 121 9.27 -1.97 10.71
CA ASP A 121 10.43 -1.40 10.01
C ASP A 121 10.14 -1.19 8.53
N LEU A 122 9.51 -2.16 7.87
CA LEU A 122 9.10 -2.05 6.46
C LEU A 122 8.12 -0.89 6.24
N ILE A 123 7.13 -0.74 7.11
CA ILE A 123 6.13 0.34 7.05
C ILE A 123 6.79 1.70 7.24
N ILE A 124 7.64 1.84 8.25
CA ILE A 124 8.29 3.11 8.61
C ILE A 124 9.33 3.51 7.55
N ALA A 125 10.17 2.57 7.11
CA ALA A 125 11.19 2.81 6.09
C ALA A 125 10.55 3.32 4.78
N LEU A 126 9.44 2.70 4.37
CA LEU A 126 8.68 3.13 3.19
C LEU A 126 7.70 4.29 3.45
N ARG A 127 7.66 4.83 4.69
CA ARG A 127 6.79 5.93 5.14
C ARG A 127 5.32 5.74 4.73
N LEU A 128 4.81 4.53 4.97
CA LEU A 128 3.46 4.17 4.58
C LEU A 128 2.45 4.62 5.64
N VAL A 129 1.25 4.97 5.19
CA VAL A 129 0.09 5.22 6.05
C VAL A 129 -1.03 4.26 5.67
N GLN A 130 -1.84 3.86 6.65
CA GLN A 130 -2.98 2.98 6.40
C GLN A 130 -4.23 3.82 6.07
N GLU A 131 -4.88 3.52 4.95
CA GLU A 131 -6.14 4.13 4.53
C GLU A 131 -7.02 3.10 3.85
N ASN A 132 -8.28 2.98 4.28
CA ASN A 132 -9.28 2.06 3.68
C ASN A 132 -8.78 0.60 3.53
N GLY A 133 -8.05 0.09 4.52
CA GLY A 133 -7.52 -1.29 4.50
C GLY A 133 -6.32 -1.51 3.57
N LYS A 134 -5.68 -0.43 3.09
CA LYS A 134 -4.49 -0.46 2.24
C LYS A 134 -3.37 0.37 2.86
N TRP A 135 -2.13 0.01 2.58
CA TRP A 135 -0.98 0.85 2.89
C TRP A 135 -0.56 1.63 1.67
N ILE A 136 -0.55 2.94 1.81
CA ILE A 136 -0.25 3.88 0.73
C ILE A 136 0.94 4.76 1.11
N ARG A 137 1.67 5.27 0.11
CA ARG A 137 2.78 6.21 0.30
C ARG A 137 2.34 7.63 -0.08
N PRO A 138 2.07 8.53 0.87
CA PRO A 138 1.60 9.88 0.56
C PRO A 138 2.59 10.68 -0.31
N GLU A 139 3.89 10.49 -0.09
CA GLU A 139 4.99 11.18 -0.80
C GLU A 139 5.10 10.82 -2.30
N GLU A 140 4.34 9.82 -2.77
CA GLU A 140 4.26 9.36 -4.16
C GLU A 140 2.80 9.28 -4.61
N ASP A 141 2.10 10.42 -4.52
CA ASP A 141 0.70 10.58 -4.92
C ASP A 141 -0.24 9.52 -4.34
N PHE A 142 -0.03 9.19 -3.05
CA PHE A 142 -0.82 8.20 -2.32
C PHE A 142 -0.86 6.82 -3.01
N THR A 143 0.23 6.46 -3.71
CA THR A 143 0.35 5.18 -4.41
C THR A 143 0.16 4.02 -3.44
N GLU A 144 -0.61 3.03 -3.86
CA GLU A 144 -0.84 1.78 -3.13
C GLU A 144 0.42 0.91 -3.14
N VAL A 145 0.91 0.56 -1.95
CA VAL A 145 2.17 -0.17 -1.74
C VAL A 145 1.95 -1.57 -1.16
N ILE A 146 1.12 -1.72 -0.13
CA ILE A 146 0.81 -3.04 0.47
C ILE A 146 -0.71 -3.24 0.54
N ARG A 147 -1.15 -4.45 0.21
CA ARG A 147 -2.53 -4.91 0.31
C ARG A 147 -2.65 -5.98 1.37
N GLU A 148 -3.74 -5.90 2.12
CA GLU A 148 -4.16 -6.93 3.06
C GLU A 148 -5.51 -7.45 2.61
N HIS A 149 -5.63 -8.77 2.46
CA HIS A 149 -6.85 -9.44 2.07
C HIS A 149 -7.37 -10.28 3.23
N PHE A 150 -8.70 -10.29 3.37
CA PHE A 150 -9.39 -10.95 4.46
C PHE A 150 -10.47 -11.90 3.91
N ASP A 151 -10.75 -12.99 4.64
CA ASP A 151 -11.94 -13.81 4.40
C ASP A 151 -13.19 -13.20 5.07
N ASP A 152 -14.36 -13.83 4.86
CA ASP A 152 -15.63 -13.38 5.44
C ASP A 152 -15.67 -13.41 6.98
N LYS A 153 -14.72 -14.11 7.61
CA LYS A 153 -14.56 -14.18 9.08
C LYS A 153 -13.55 -13.15 9.59
N GLY A 154 -12.95 -12.36 8.70
CA GLY A 154 -11.93 -11.36 9.01
C GLY A 154 -10.53 -11.95 9.23
N ASN A 155 -10.25 -13.18 8.83
CA ASN A 155 -8.90 -13.74 8.86
C ASN A 155 -8.07 -13.21 7.72
N HIS A 156 -6.77 -12.96 7.94
CA HIS A 156 -5.86 -12.63 6.83
C HIS A 156 -5.71 -13.84 5.91
N THR A 157 -5.84 -13.60 4.61
CA THR A 157 -5.67 -14.60 3.55
C THR A 157 -4.48 -14.31 2.66
N LEU A 158 -4.11 -13.03 2.49
CA LEU A 158 -2.96 -12.61 1.68
C LEU A 158 -2.47 -11.24 2.14
N ILE A 159 -1.16 -11.10 2.29
CA ILE A 159 -0.48 -9.79 2.31
C ILE A 159 0.49 -9.77 1.12
N GLU A 160 0.34 -8.77 0.25
CA GLU A 160 1.20 -8.56 -0.91
C GLU A 160 1.74 -7.14 -0.98
N ILE A 161 2.97 -6.99 -1.45
CA ILE A 161 3.66 -5.71 -1.62
C ILE A 161 4.01 -5.46 -3.09
N LYS A 162 3.91 -4.21 -3.52
CA LYS A 162 4.30 -3.80 -4.86
C LYS A 162 5.83 -3.88 -5.01
N LYS A 163 6.28 -4.65 -6.01
CA LYS A 163 7.67 -5.10 -6.19
C LYS A 163 8.70 -3.97 -6.11
N GLU A 164 8.44 -2.82 -6.72
CA GLU A 164 9.39 -1.70 -6.76
C GLU A 164 9.71 -1.12 -5.37
N TYR A 165 8.75 -1.15 -4.44
CA TYR A 165 8.94 -0.69 -3.06
C TYR A 165 9.63 -1.74 -2.20
N LEU A 166 9.29 -3.01 -2.42
CA LEU A 166 9.98 -4.13 -1.79
C LEU A 166 11.47 -4.14 -2.18
N LEU A 167 11.79 -3.96 -3.47
CA LEU A 167 13.18 -3.91 -3.93
C LEU A 167 13.95 -2.74 -3.31
N ASP A 168 13.32 -1.58 -3.15
CA ASP A 168 13.96 -0.43 -2.48
C ASP A 168 14.31 -0.77 -1.03
N TYR A 169 13.39 -1.41 -0.30
CA TYR A 169 13.60 -1.87 1.08
C TYR A 169 14.68 -2.94 1.18
N LEU A 170 14.60 -3.98 0.36
CA LEU A 170 15.60 -5.07 0.33
C LEU A 170 17.00 -4.52 -0.02
N SER A 171 17.11 -3.61 -0.99
CA SER A 171 18.36 -2.96 -1.36
C SER A 171 18.94 -2.10 -0.24
N ALA A 172 18.10 -1.36 0.50
CA ALA A 172 18.53 -0.55 1.63
C ALA A 172 19.12 -1.40 2.76
N ARG A 173 18.49 -2.54 3.02
CA ARG A 173 18.86 -3.51 4.07
C ARG A 173 19.93 -4.52 3.64
N ASN A 174 20.33 -4.51 2.37
CA ASN A 174 21.16 -5.56 1.74
C ASN A 174 20.61 -6.97 1.98
N LEU A 175 19.33 -7.20 1.62
CA LEU A 175 18.65 -8.48 1.75
C LEU A 175 18.13 -8.96 0.38
N ASN A 176 17.85 -10.26 0.27
CA ASN A 176 17.11 -10.87 -0.83
C ASN A 176 15.91 -11.63 -0.25
N LEU A 177 14.75 -11.58 -0.90
CA LEU A 177 13.58 -12.29 -0.41
C LEU A 177 13.54 -13.71 -0.98
N ARG A 178 13.43 -14.71 -0.11
CA ARG A 178 13.11 -16.09 -0.49
C ARG A 178 11.61 -16.29 -0.29
N LEU A 179 10.94 -16.67 -1.37
CA LEU A 179 9.57 -17.16 -1.33
C LEU A 179 9.59 -18.68 -1.33
N SER A 180 8.72 -19.28 -0.53
CA SER A 180 8.32 -20.68 -0.69
C SER A 180 6.80 -20.76 -0.74
N TYR A 181 6.26 -21.43 -1.73
CA TYR A 181 4.82 -21.50 -1.90
C TYR A 181 4.33 -22.84 -2.46
N TYR A 182 3.08 -23.11 -2.13
CA TYR A 182 2.38 -24.33 -2.41
C TYR A 182 1.02 -24.03 -3.04
N ARG A 183 0.67 -24.79 -4.07
CA ARG A 183 -0.65 -24.76 -4.71
C ARG A 183 -1.25 -26.15 -4.73
N GLN A 184 -2.52 -26.24 -4.34
CA GLN A 184 -3.29 -27.45 -4.43
C GLN A 184 -4.57 -27.19 -5.21
N ARG A 185 -4.93 -28.10 -6.11
CA ARG A 185 -6.25 -28.16 -6.71
C ARG A 185 -6.80 -29.55 -6.57
N VAL A 186 -8.05 -29.65 -6.16
CA VAL A 186 -8.70 -30.91 -5.83
C VAL A 186 -10.06 -30.97 -6.51
N GLU A 187 -10.38 -32.12 -7.10
CA GLU A 187 -11.75 -32.45 -7.48
C GLU A 187 -12.08 -33.91 -7.16
N ASN A 188 -13.23 -34.13 -6.53
CA ASN A 188 -13.77 -35.47 -6.31
C ASN A 188 -14.78 -35.82 -7.40
N VAL A 189 -14.52 -36.90 -8.15
CA VAL A 189 -15.40 -37.39 -9.22
C VAL A 189 -15.90 -38.80 -8.92
N HIS A 190 -16.99 -39.20 -9.56
CA HIS A 190 -17.54 -40.55 -9.37
C HIS A 190 -16.61 -41.66 -9.92
N SER A 191 -15.95 -41.41 -11.06
CA SER A 191 -15.02 -42.34 -11.69
C SER A 191 -14.08 -41.60 -12.62
N ILE A 192 -12.79 -41.98 -12.64
CA ILE A 192 -11.81 -41.36 -13.54
C ILE A 192 -12.13 -41.63 -15.01
N SER A 193 -12.51 -42.87 -15.36
CA SER A 193 -12.72 -43.30 -16.76
C SER A 193 -13.94 -42.64 -17.42
N GLN A 194 -14.90 -42.22 -16.60
CA GLN A 194 -16.13 -41.54 -17.03
C GLN A 194 -16.05 -40.01 -16.87
N SER A 195 -14.91 -39.49 -16.41
CA SER A 195 -14.70 -38.06 -16.20
C SER A 195 -13.83 -37.43 -17.30
N ILE A 196 -13.76 -36.10 -17.27
CA ILE A 196 -12.80 -35.34 -18.09
C ILE A 196 -11.35 -35.69 -17.78
N TYR A 197 -11.05 -36.37 -16.67
CA TYR A 197 -9.71 -36.78 -16.23
C TYR A 197 -9.30 -38.17 -16.72
N ASN A 198 -10.08 -38.76 -17.65
CA ASN A 198 -9.76 -40.07 -18.21
C ASN A 198 -8.32 -40.15 -18.74
N GLY A 199 -7.61 -41.21 -18.33
CA GLY A 199 -6.22 -41.48 -18.65
C GLY A 199 -5.17 -40.85 -17.74
N LEU A 200 -5.56 -39.96 -16.79
CA LEU A 200 -4.63 -39.44 -15.80
C LEU A 200 -4.25 -40.55 -14.80
N LYS A 201 -2.99 -40.50 -14.34
CA LYS A 201 -2.39 -41.44 -13.38
C LYS A 201 -1.49 -40.66 -12.45
N ASN A 202 -1.11 -41.27 -11.33
CA ASN A 202 -0.17 -40.64 -10.41
C ASN A 202 1.18 -40.46 -11.09
N TYR A 203 1.74 -39.27 -11.00
CA TYR A 203 3.12 -39.00 -11.40
C TYR A 203 3.65 -37.79 -10.64
N ARG A 204 4.97 -37.70 -10.57
CA ARG A 204 5.70 -36.54 -10.08
C ARG A 204 6.68 -36.10 -11.15
N GLU A 205 6.81 -34.80 -11.32
CA GLU A 205 7.75 -34.21 -12.26
C GLU A 205 8.34 -32.93 -11.68
N VAL A 206 9.55 -32.59 -12.12
CA VAL A 206 10.12 -31.27 -11.94
C VAL A 206 9.72 -30.44 -13.15
N ARG A 207 9.07 -29.30 -12.94
CA ARG A 207 8.74 -28.36 -14.02
C ARG A 207 8.68 -26.92 -13.51
N ASP A 208 8.98 -25.98 -14.39
CA ASP A 208 8.97 -24.54 -14.08
C ASP A 208 9.77 -24.18 -12.82
N ASP A 209 10.93 -24.81 -12.60
CA ASP A 209 11.77 -24.67 -11.38
C ASP A 209 11.05 -25.03 -10.07
N GLY A 210 10.02 -25.87 -10.14
CA GLY A 210 9.29 -26.41 -9.00
C GLY A 210 9.01 -27.89 -9.15
N GLU A 211 8.30 -28.43 -8.17
CA GLU A 211 7.88 -29.82 -8.14
C GLU A 211 6.38 -29.91 -8.31
N PHE A 212 5.92 -30.71 -9.26
CA PHE A 212 4.51 -31.00 -9.46
C PHE A 212 4.21 -32.47 -9.16
N GLU A 213 3.14 -32.71 -8.44
CA GLU A 213 2.62 -34.05 -8.19
C GLU A 213 1.14 -34.12 -8.56
N LEU A 214 0.79 -35.15 -9.33
CA LEU A 214 -0.61 -35.51 -9.57
C LEU A 214 -0.92 -36.77 -8.77
N LEU A 215 -1.96 -36.69 -7.93
CA LEU A 215 -2.48 -37.78 -7.13
C LEU A 215 -3.90 -38.13 -7.58
N VAL A 216 -4.13 -39.40 -7.88
CA VAL A 216 -5.41 -40.03 -8.16
C VAL A 216 -5.61 -41.12 -7.11
N ARG A 217 -6.55 -40.91 -6.20
CA ARG A 217 -6.78 -41.78 -5.04
C ARG A 217 -8.26 -42.10 -4.89
N ASP A 218 -8.59 -43.29 -4.42
CA ASP A 218 -9.97 -43.61 -4.04
C ASP A 218 -10.37 -42.83 -2.80
N LEU A 219 -11.60 -42.30 -2.74
CA LEU A 219 -12.08 -41.56 -1.57
C LEU A 219 -12.07 -42.41 -0.30
N GLU A 220 -12.36 -43.71 -0.41
CA GLU A 220 -12.20 -44.67 0.69
C GLU A 220 -10.77 -44.72 1.23
N SER A 221 -9.76 -44.61 0.37
CA SER A 221 -8.34 -44.63 0.80
C SER A 221 -7.90 -43.34 1.49
N VAL A 222 -8.61 -42.22 1.25
CA VAL A 222 -8.29 -40.91 1.82
C VAL A 222 -9.07 -40.65 3.11
N TYR A 223 -10.36 -41.00 3.14
CA TYR A 223 -11.28 -40.67 4.23
C TYR A 223 -11.88 -41.88 4.94
N GLY A 224 -11.71 -43.07 4.38
CA GLY A 224 -12.04 -44.33 5.04
C GLY A 224 -10.85 -44.86 5.82
N GLY A 225 -11.13 -45.73 6.78
CA GLY A 225 -10.09 -46.37 7.57
C GLY A 225 -10.55 -46.82 8.94
N GLY A 226 -9.77 -47.73 9.53
CA GLY A 226 -9.91 -48.06 10.94
C GLY A 226 -9.43 -46.92 11.82
N PHE A 227 -10.09 -46.70 12.94
CA PHE A 227 -9.60 -45.81 14.00
C PHE A 227 -9.60 -46.54 15.33
N ALA A 228 -8.70 -46.13 16.21
CA ALA A 228 -8.72 -46.49 17.62
C ALA A 228 -8.76 -45.19 18.43
N SER A 229 -9.72 -45.11 19.34
CA SER A 229 -9.79 -44.06 20.35
C SER A 229 -9.34 -44.66 21.68
N PHE A 230 -8.43 -43.97 22.35
CA PHE A 230 -7.99 -44.31 23.69
C PHE A 230 -8.46 -43.20 24.62
N LYS A 231 -9.27 -43.55 25.60
CA LYS A 231 -9.57 -42.69 26.73
C LYS A 231 -8.67 -43.17 27.86
N VAL A 232 -7.72 -42.35 28.28
CA VAL A 232 -6.81 -42.65 29.39
C VAL A 232 -7.11 -41.67 30.51
N TRP A 233 -7.19 -42.14 31.75
CA TRP A 233 -7.41 -41.29 32.92
C TRP A 233 -6.54 -41.73 34.10
N ARG A 234 -6.37 -40.82 35.06
CA ARG A 234 -5.67 -41.07 36.32
C ARG A 234 -6.61 -41.71 37.32
N THR A 235 -6.09 -42.61 38.15
CA THR A 235 -6.84 -43.31 39.22
C THR A 235 -6.35 -42.96 40.61
N ASP A 236 -5.30 -42.15 40.73
CA ASP A 236 -4.59 -41.82 41.97
C ASP A 236 -4.90 -40.42 42.51
N ILE A 237 -6.01 -39.82 42.07
CA ILE A 237 -6.44 -38.49 42.50
C ILE A 237 -7.60 -38.63 43.47
N ASP A 238 -7.49 -37.97 44.62
CA ASP A 238 -8.62 -37.76 45.51
C ASP A 238 -9.46 -36.58 44.99
N GLU A 239 -10.72 -36.83 44.64
CA GLU A 239 -11.63 -35.80 44.12
C GLU A 239 -12.10 -34.81 45.20
N GLU A 240 -11.93 -35.16 46.48
CA GLU A 240 -12.28 -34.31 47.62
C GLU A 240 -11.13 -33.39 48.05
N ASP A 241 -9.94 -33.56 47.46
CA ASP A 241 -8.81 -32.65 47.69
C ASP A 241 -9.07 -31.30 47.01
N ASP A 242 -8.95 -30.21 47.78
CA ASP A 242 -9.05 -28.84 47.25
C ASP A 242 -7.93 -28.51 46.25
N ALA A 243 -6.79 -29.22 46.30
CA ALA A 243 -5.62 -29.04 45.43
C ALA A 243 -4.86 -30.37 45.23
N PRO A 244 -5.41 -31.30 44.42
CA PRO A 244 -4.79 -32.60 44.21
C PRO A 244 -3.44 -32.48 43.50
N ILE A 245 -2.47 -33.31 43.88
CA ILE A 245 -1.13 -33.37 43.29
C ILE A 245 -1.01 -34.67 42.49
N MET A 246 -0.62 -34.57 41.22
CA MET A 246 -0.33 -35.74 40.39
C MET A 246 1.18 -36.02 40.38
N GLY A 247 1.56 -37.27 40.67
CA GLY A 247 2.91 -37.77 40.44
C GLY A 247 3.12 -38.22 38.98
N GLU A 248 4.32 -38.70 38.64
CA GLU A 248 4.62 -39.27 37.31
C GLU A 248 3.61 -40.35 36.88
N GLU A 249 3.31 -40.42 35.58
CA GLU A 249 2.44 -41.46 35.02
C GLU A 249 3.12 -42.83 35.11
N THR A 250 2.39 -43.80 35.67
CA THR A 250 2.77 -45.22 35.77
C THR A 250 1.61 -46.10 35.31
N ASN A 251 1.88 -47.38 35.04
CA ASN A 251 0.82 -48.35 34.74
C ASN A 251 -0.10 -48.66 35.94
N GLU A 252 0.27 -48.23 37.14
CA GLU A 252 -0.46 -48.51 38.38
C GLU A 252 -1.42 -47.38 38.75
N ASN A 253 -1.17 -46.16 38.24
CA ASN A 253 -1.96 -44.96 38.53
C ASN A 253 -2.71 -44.39 37.31
N THR A 254 -2.73 -45.15 36.22
CA THR A 254 -3.53 -44.84 35.03
C THR A 254 -4.43 -46.03 34.70
N ASP A 255 -5.60 -45.72 34.16
CA ASP A 255 -6.50 -46.71 33.58
C ASP A 255 -6.96 -46.21 32.20
N TYR A 256 -7.47 -47.12 31.37
CA TYR A 256 -7.88 -46.77 30.02
C TYR A 256 -9.06 -47.58 29.51
N GLU A 257 -9.80 -46.95 28.61
CA GLU A 257 -10.76 -47.61 27.72
C GLU A 257 -10.29 -47.45 26.28
N GLN A 258 -10.37 -48.55 25.54
CA GLN A 258 -10.11 -48.56 24.11
C GLN A 258 -11.40 -48.82 23.36
N PHE A 259 -11.64 -48.01 22.34
CA PHE A 259 -12.69 -48.21 21.36
C PHE A 259 -12.09 -48.24 19.97
N THR A 260 -12.32 -49.31 19.22
CA THR A 260 -11.91 -49.41 17.82
C THR A 260 -13.13 -49.34 16.92
N GLY A 261 -13.03 -48.62 15.81
CA GLY A 261 -14.08 -48.52 14.82
C GLY A 261 -13.53 -48.50 13.41
N TYR A 262 -14.44 -48.49 12.43
CA TYR A 262 -14.11 -48.32 11.03
C TYR A 262 -15.03 -47.26 10.43
N ILE A 263 -14.45 -46.26 9.79
CA ILE A 263 -15.18 -45.24 9.03
C ILE A 263 -15.16 -45.69 7.58
N ARG A 264 -16.34 -45.91 6.99
CA ARG A 264 -16.47 -46.10 5.54
C ARG A 264 -16.42 -44.73 4.87
N GLY A 265 -15.54 -44.59 3.89
CA GLY A 265 -15.53 -43.46 2.97
C GLY A 265 -16.63 -43.60 1.92
N GLU A 266 -16.89 -42.50 1.21
CA GLU A 266 -17.79 -42.56 0.06
C GLU A 266 -17.12 -43.21 -1.15
N LYS A 267 -17.93 -43.73 -2.08
CA LYS A 267 -17.43 -44.21 -3.37
C LYS A 267 -17.12 -43.02 -4.27
N GLY A 268 -15.89 -42.97 -4.77
CA GLY A 268 -15.45 -41.99 -5.75
C GLY A 268 -13.94 -41.91 -5.81
N VAL A 269 -13.44 -41.02 -6.66
CA VAL A 269 -12.01 -40.80 -6.90
C VAL A 269 -11.70 -39.33 -6.64
N ARG A 270 -10.69 -39.07 -5.81
CA ARG A 270 -10.06 -37.76 -5.62
C ARG A 270 -8.94 -37.59 -6.64
N ILE A 271 -9.00 -36.53 -7.43
CA ILE A 271 -7.89 -36.06 -8.26
C ILE A 271 -7.33 -34.80 -7.62
N GLU A 272 -6.02 -34.74 -7.48
CA GLU A 272 -5.33 -33.68 -6.75
C GLU A 272 -4.03 -33.34 -7.45
N GLY A 273 -3.90 -32.08 -7.86
CA GLY A 273 -2.67 -31.55 -8.44
C GLY A 273 -2.00 -30.62 -7.43
N GLU A 274 -0.77 -30.95 -7.08
CA GLU A 274 0.03 -30.26 -6.08
C GLU A 274 1.28 -29.66 -6.73
N PHE A 275 1.63 -28.43 -6.35
CA PHE A 275 2.81 -27.74 -6.88
C PHE A 275 3.53 -26.98 -5.78
N TRP A 276 4.84 -27.23 -5.65
CA TRP A 276 5.73 -26.50 -4.76
C TRP A 276 6.78 -25.76 -5.56
N ARG A 277 7.08 -24.52 -5.17
CA ARG A 277 8.23 -23.80 -5.72
C ARG A 277 8.83 -22.84 -4.72
N ASN A 278 10.15 -22.74 -4.80
CA ASN A 278 10.93 -21.72 -4.13
C ASN A 278 11.43 -20.69 -5.15
N GLU A 279 11.38 -19.40 -4.81
CA GLU A 279 11.86 -18.33 -5.68
C GLU A 279 12.71 -17.33 -4.89
N TRP A 280 13.79 -16.85 -5.51
CA TRP A 280 14.50 -15.67 -5.05
C TRP A 280 13.97 -14.41 -5.74
N ILE A 281 13.79 -13.35 -4.95
CA ILE A 281 13.67 -11.98 -5.41
C ILE A 281 14.92 -11.24 -4.93
N GLU A 282 15.86 -11.13 -5.86
CA GLU A 282 17.10 -10.40 -5.64
C GLU A 282 16.81 -8.90 -5.49
N ASN A 283 17.51 -8.24 -4.58
CA ASN A 283 17.57 -6.79 -4.58
C ASN A 283 18.24 -6.27 -5.86
N ASN A 284 18.00 -5.00 -6.18
CA ASN A 284 18.58 -4.35 -7.36
C ASN A 284 19.76 -3.43 -7.00
N SER A 285 20.31 -3.59 -5.79
CA SER A 285 21.39 -2.77 -5.21
C SER A 285 21.12 -1.26 -5.19
N LYS A 286 19.88 -0.83 -5.45
CA LYS A 286 19.48 0.57 -5.57
C LYS A 286 18.26 0.84 -4.69
N SER A 287 18.40 1.78 -3.78
CA SER A 287 17.34 2.22 -2.87
C SER A 287 17.24 3.74 -2.94
N VAL A 288 16.37 4.22 -3.81
CA VAL A 288 16.13 5.65 -4.02
C VAL A 288 15.25 6.21 -2.90
N ARG A 289 14.29 5.44 -2.40
CA ARG A 289 13.31 5.92 -1.40
C ARG A 289 13.88 5.91 0.01
N ILE A 290 14.64 4.87 0.37
CA ILE A 290 15.12 4.67 1.74
C ILE A 290 16.55 5.15 1.91
N ARG A 291 17.51 4.59 1.13
CA ARG A 291 18.94 4.96 1.22
C ARG A 291 19.26 6.28 0.51
N ARG A 292 18.35 6.79 -0.32
CA ARG A 292 18.51 7.99 -1.16
C ARG A 292 19.65 7.86 -2.16
N ASP A 293 19.80 6.68 -2.74
CA ASP A 293 20.70 6.46 -3.87
C ASP A 293 20.31 7.36 -5.05
N THR A 294 21.29 7.67 -5.91
CA THR A 294 21.11 8.51 -7.09
C THR A 294 19.95 8.01 -7.97
N ASP A 295 18.98 8.86 -8.27
CA ASP A 295 17.91 8.53 -9.22
C ASP A 295 18.34 8.86 -10.66
N ASP A 296 18.29 7.83 -11.53
CA ASP A 296 18.68 7.97 -12.94
C ASP A 296 17.49 8.44 -13.81
N MET A 297 16.29 8.49 -13.24
CA MET A 297 15.05 8.86 -13.93
C MET A 297 14.69 10.33 -13.77
N LEU A 298 15.58 11.15 -13.20
CA LEU A 298 15.34 12.58 -13.03
C LEU A 298 15.26 13.32 -14.38
N PRO A 299 14.38 14.34 -14.50
CA PRO A 299 14.21 15.09 -15.74
C PRO A 299 15.35 16.08 -16.02
N TYR A 300 15.29 16.68 -17.21
CA TYR A 300 16.11 17.82 -17.62
C TYR A 300 15.25 19.08 -17.70
N PHE A 301 15.77 20.20 -17.22
CA PHE A 301 15.10 21.50 -17.27
C PHE A 301 15.80 22.45 -18.24
N ILE A 302 15.01 23.23 -18.97
CA ILE A 302 15.47 24.37 -19.76
C ILE A 302 15.87 25.49 -18.81
N VAL A 303 17.13 25.90 -18.89
CA VAL A 303 17.76 26.86 -17.97
C VAL A 303 18.18 28.18 -18.64
N GLU A 304 18.30 28.19 -19.97
CA GLU A 304 18.77 29.35 -20.75
C GLU A 304 17.78 29.73 -21.86
N THR A 305 17.85 30.99 -22.30
CA THR A 305 16.97 31.56 -23.34
C THR A 305 17.12 30.91 -24.72
N ASP A 306 18.25 30.24 -24.98
CA ASP A 306 18.52 29.51 -26.21
C ASP A 306 17.94 28.08 -26.22
N GLY A 307 17.28 27.67 -25.12
CA GLY A 307 16.73 26.34 -24.96
C GLY A 307 17.69 25.31 -24.36
N SER A 308 18.89 25.72 -23.93
CA SER A 308 19.84 24.82 -23.27
C SER A 308 19.23 24.20 -22.01
N ARG A 309 19.53 22.90 -21.81
CA ARG A 309 18.98 22.09 -20.73
C ARG A 309 20.07 21.62 -19.77
N MET A 310 19.70 21.47 -18.50
CA MET A 310 20.54 20.94 -17.43
C MET A 310 19.80 19.78 -16.74
N PRO A 311 20.47 18.67 -16.40
CA PRO A 311 19.84 17.60 -15.64
C PRO A 311 19.50 18.10 -14.24
N SER A 312 18.41 17.57 -13.65
CA SER A 312 17.94 18.03 -12.34
C SER A 312 18.98 17.88 -11.22
N HIS A 313 19.80 16.82 -11.24
CA HIS A 313 20.81 16.61 -10.21
C HIS A 313 21.87 17.73 -10.17
N ASP A 314 22.20 18.35 -11.31
CA ASP A 314 23.12 19.49 -11.39
C ASP A 314 22.48 20.77 -10.83
N LEU A 315 21.15 20.82 -10.72
CA LEU A 315 20.40 21.92 -10.11
C LEU A 315 20.18 21.70 -8.60
N ASN A 316 20.52 20.53 -8.06
CA ASN A 316 20.33 20.18 -6.65
C ASN A 316 21.45 20.72 -5.74
N ASN A 317 21.78 21.99 -5.92
CA ASN A 317 22.69 22.75 -5.06
C ASN A 317 22.26 24.22 -5.04
N GLU A 318 22.13 24.80 -3.85
CA GLU A 318 21.76 26.21 -3.67
C GLU A 318 22.78 27.17 -4.33
N ASP A 319 24.04 26.80 -4.44
CA ASP A 319 25.09 27.64 -5.06
C ASP A 319 24.96 27.75 -6.59
N VAL A 320 24.09 26.95 -7.21
CA VAL A 320 23.81 27.04 -8.66
C VAL A 320 23.18 28.39 -9.01
N GLY A 321 22.38 28.97 -8.10
CA GLY A 321 21.93 30.36 -8.23
C GLY A 321 20.98 30.64 -9.40
N ARG A 322 20.08 29.70 -9.74
CA ARG A 322 19.20 29.80 -10.93
C ARG A 322 17.71 29.74 -10.60
N TRP A 323 16.91 30.35 -11.47
CA TRP A 323 15.45 30.19 -11.49
C TRP A 323 15.05 29.38 -12.72
N LEU A 324 13.88 28.74 -12.65
CA LEU A 324 13.24 28.04 -13.75
C LEU A 324 11.91 28.74 -14.09
N TRP A 325 11.50 28.64 -15.36
CA TRP A 325 10.25 29.21 -15.86
C TRP A 325 9.28 28.10 -16.23
N PHE A 326 8.02 28.27 -15.85
CA PHE A 326 6.94 27.32 -16.11
C PHE A 326 5.68 28.02 -16.58
N LYS A 327 4.87 27.34 -17.38
CA LYS A 327 3.52 27.78 -17.70
C LYS A 327 2.65 27.79 -16.43
N SER A 328 1.76 28.76 -16.31
CA SER A 328 0.83 28.91 -15.18
C SER A 328 -0.07 27.69 -14.91
N ASN A 329 -0.30 26.85 -15.92
CA ASN A 329 -1.05 25.60 -15.78
C ASN A 329 -0.46 24.63 -14.74
N ILE A 330 0.85 24.71 -14.45
CA ILE A 330 1.49 23.86 -13.45
C ILE A 330 0.79 23.93 -12.09
N ILE A 331 0.28 25.10 -11.70
CA ILE A 331 -0.41 25.26 -10.42
C ILE A 331 -1.70 24.45 -10.39
N ASN A 332 -2.47 24.44 -11.48
CA ASN A 332 -3.70 23.65 -11.56
C ASN A 332 -3.40 22.15 -11.61
N GLU A 333 -2.35 21.75 -12.34
CA GLU A 333 -1.89 20.37 -12.42
C GLU A 333 -1.53 19.85 -11.02
N LEU A 334 -0.70 20.58 -10.27
CA LEU A 334 -0.33 20.24 -8.90
C LEU A 334 -1.55 20.19 -7.96
N LEU A 335 -2.44 21.19 -8.02
CA LEU A 335 -3.63 21.24 -7.16
C LEU A 335 -4.71 20.21 -7.51
N SER A 336 -4.58 19.53 -8.65
CA SER A 336 -5.41 18.37 -9.00
C SER A 336 -4.99 17.10 -8.25
N HIS A 337 -3.75 17.04 -7.76
CA HIS A 337 -3.27 15.95 -6.92
C HIS A 337 -3.67 16.13 -5.45
N ARG A 338 -3.88 15.00 -4.78
CA ARG A 338 -4.24 14.99 -3.37
C ARG A 338 -3.08 15.52 -2.52
N GLY A 339 -3.40 16.27 -1.46
CA GLY A 339 -2.40 16.78 -0.52
C GLY A 339 -1.67 18.05 -0.97
N PHE A 340 -1.90 18.52 -2.20
CA PHE A 340 -1.36 19.78 -2.68
C PHE A 340 -2.23 20.97 -2.25
N HIS A 341 -1.58 22.01 -1.73
CA HIS A 341 -2.24 23.22 -1.27
C HIS A 341 -1.47 24.46 -1.71
N LEU A 342 -2.21 25.50 -2.13
CA LEU A 342 -1.68 26.79 -2.51
C LEU A 342 -1.83 27.78 -1.35
N GLU A 343 -0.77 28.53 -1.09
CA GLU A 343 -0.73 29.65 -0.15
C GLU A 343 -0.19 30.90 -0.86
N TRP A 344 -0.81 32.05 -0.62
CA TRP A 344 -0.34 33.33 -1.18
C TRP A 344 0.44 34.11 -0.11
N TYR A 345 1.56 34.72 -0.52
CA TYR A 345 2.31 35.63 0.34
C TYR A 345 2.11 37.09 -0.08
N THR A 346 2.07 37.33 -1.40
CA THR A 346 1.91 38.66 -1.98
C THR A 346 0.96 38.61 -3.20
N ALA A 347 0.82 39.70 -3.95
CA ALA A 347 0.00 39.71 -5.16
C ALA A 347 0.52 38.79 -6.28
N LYS A 348 1.83 38.55 -6.32
CA LYS A 348 2.52 37.76 -7.34
C LYS A 348 3.43 36.66 -6.78
N THR A 349 3.47 36.42 -5.47
CA THR A 349 4.24 35.30 -4.90
C THR A 349 3.37 34.42 -4.01
N GLY A 350 3.67 33.13 -4.03
CA GLY A 350 2.98 32.12 -3.23
C GLY A 350 3.85 30.89 -3.00
N GLY A 351 3.27 29.90 -2.34
CA GLY A 351 3.87 28.61 -2.07
C GLY A 351 2.92 27.47 -2.44
N ILE A 352 3.47 26.40 -3.01
CA ILE A 352 2.79 25.11 -3.15
C ILE A 352 3.35 24.15 -2.11
N LYS A 353 2.49 23.69 -1.20
CA LYS A 353 2.81 22.62 -0.24
C LYS A 353 2.43 21.29 -0.87
N SER A 354 3.35 20.33 -0.88
CA SER A 354 3.09 18.95 -1.31
C SER A 354 3.17 17.96 -0.14
N THR A 355 2.84 16.69 -0.40
CA THR A 355 2.94 15.61 0.58
C THR A 355 4.37 15.25 0.95
N SER A 356 5.37 15.74 0.20
CA SER A 356 6.79 15.62 0.52
C SER A 356 7.22 16.39 1.77
N GLY A 357 6.37 17.32 2.25
CA GLY A 357 6.69 18.25 3.33
C GLY A 357 7.46 19.49 2.89
N TYR A 358 7.85 19.59 1.61
CA TYR A 358 8.43 20.79 1.05
C TYR A 358 7.36 21.82 0.65
N GLN A 359 7.73 23.09 0.78
CA GLN A 359 6.95 24.22 0.29
C GLN A 359 7.73 24.88 -0.85
N ILE A 360 7.18 24.81 -2.05
CA ILE A 360 7.81 25.33 -3.27
C ILE A 360 7.37 26.78 -3.42
N HIS A 361 8.30 27.70 -3.21
CA HIS A 361 8.04 29.14 -3.32
C HIS A 361 8.11 29.58 -4.78
N PHE A 362 7.09 30.28 -5.25
CA PHE A 362 7.01 30.73 -6.63
C PHE A 362 6.67 32.21 -6.75
N GLY A 363 7.01 32.78 -7.89
CA GLY A 363 6.62 34.12 -8.32
C GLY A 363 5.95 34.11 -9.69
N ILE A 364 5.14 35.12 -9.99
CA ILE A 364 4.54 35.34 -11.32
C ILE A 364 5.22 36.56 -11.94
N ASN A 365 5.77 36.42 -13.15
CA ASN A 365 6.42 37.53 -13.86
C ASN A 365 5.45 38.34 -14.73
N GLY A 366 6.01 39.21 -15.59
CA GLY A 366 5.23 40.07 -16.49
C GLY A 366 4.59 39.36 -17.68
N GLU A 367 4.93 38.09 -17.93
CA GLU A 367 4.39 37.26 -19.00
C GLU A 367 3.52 36.11 -18.46
N ASP A 368 3.06 36.24 -17.22
CA ASP A 368 2.24 35.25 -16.51
C ASP A 368 2.92 33.85 -16.38
N LEU A 369 4.25 33.80 -16.48
CA LEU A 369 5.03 32.61 -16.19
C LEU A 369 5.31 32.49 -14.70
N ILE A 370 5.34 31.24 -14.24
CA ILE A 370 5.72 30.88 -12.88
C ILE A 370 7.24 30.77 -12.82
N ASN A 371 7.85 31.50 -11.90
CA ASN A 371 9.27 31.39 -11.57
C ASN A 371 9.45 30.68 -10.25
N VAL A 372 10.35 29.70 -10.24
CA VAL A 372 10.71 28.94 -9.03
C VAL A 372 12.22 28.88 -8.95
N TYR A 373 12.78 28.87 -7.75
CA TYR A 373 14.20 28.63 -7.56
C TYR A 373 14.54 27.19 -7.98
N ALA A 374 15.57 26.99 -8.81
CA ALA A 374 15.82 25.70 -9.45
C ALA A 374 16.06 24.58 -8.43
N TYR A 375 16.79 24.89 -7.35
CA TYR A 375 17.06 23.98 -6.24
C TYR A 375 15.77 23.49 -5.54
N ASP A 376 14.76 24.35 -5.42
CA ASP A 376 13.48 23.98 -4.78
C ASP A 376 12.74 22.88 -5.55
N ILE A 377 12.93 22.83 -6.89
CA ILE A 377 12.40 21.76 -7.74
C ILE A 377 13.30 20.54 -7.71
N ALA A 378 14.62 20.75 -7.80
CA ALA A 378 15.60 19.67 -7.93
C ALA A 378 15.66 18.74 -6.70
N ARG A 379 15.25 19.22 -5.52
CA ARG A 379 15.17 18.44 -4.28
C ARG A 379 13.87 17.64 -4.09
N LEU A 380 12.87 17.84 -4.96
CA LEU A 380 11.60 17.13 -4.87
C LEU A 380 11.75 15.66 -5.27
N ASN A 381 10.73 14.84 -4.97
CA ASN A 381 10.68 13.48 -5.48
C ASN A 381 10.55 13.47 -7.01
N SER A 382 11.15 12.46 -7.64
CA SER A 382 11.23 12.30 -9.11
C SER A 382 9.92 12.58 -9.85
N TRP A 383 8.80 12.03 -9.35
CA TRP A 383 7.49 12.19 -9.96
C TRP A 383 6.99 13.66 -9.96
N GLU A 384 7.22 14.41 -8.89
CA GLU A 384 6.87 15.85 -8.83
C GLU A 384 7.74 16.62 -9.82
N GLN A 385 9.04 16.30 -9.90
CA GLN A 385 9.94 16.93 -10.86
C GLN A 385 9.48 16.72 -12.30
N HIS A 386 8.91 15.56 -12.63
CA HIS A 386 8.34 15.31 -13.96
C HIS A 386 7.12 16.17 -14.26
N LEU A 387 6.24 16.42 -13.29
CA LEU A 387 5.13 17.39 -13.44
C LEU A 387 5.66 18.79 -13.77
N TRP A 388 6.66 19.26 -13.00
CA TRP A 388 7.32 20.53 -13.26
C TRP A 388 7.99 20.55 -14.64
N SER A 389 8.72 19.50 -15.00
CA SER A 389 9.42 19.41 -16.28
C SER A 389 8.45 19.46 -17.48
N ALA A 390 7.23 18.94 -17.33
CA ALA A 390 6.23 18.96 -18.39
C ALA A 390 5.74 20.39 -18.73
N GLN A 391 5.78 21.30 -17.75
CA GLN A 391 5.36 22.69 -17.90
C GLN A 391 6.54 23.67 -18.05
N ASN A 392 7.78 23.18 -18.03
CA ASN A 392 8.98 23.99 -18.13
C ASN A 392 9.13 24.61 -19.53
N VAL A 393 9.51 25.90 -19.56
CA VAL A 393 9.70 26.68 -20.78
C VAL A 393 11.00 27.47 -20.71
N ALA A 394 11.47 27.95 -21.86
CA ALA A 394 12.63 28.83 -21.91
C ALA A 394 12.36 30.13 -21.11
N PRO A 395 13.39 30.71 -20.46
CA PRO A 395 13.28 31.98 -19.77
C PRO A 395 12.70 33.08 -20.66
N SER A 396 11.65 33.73 -20.18
CA SER A 396 11.01 34.88 -20.84
C SER A 396 10.36 35.78 -19.78
N GLY A 397 10.17 37.07 -20.07
CA GLY A 397 9.51 38.01 -19.14
C GLY A 397 10.28 38.33 -17.84
N LYS A 398 11.57 37.98 -17.74
CA LYS A 398 12.43 38.07 -16.54
C LYS A 398 11.89 37.24 -15.36
N VAL A 399 12.57 37.26 -14.21
CA VAL A 399 12.06 36.69 -12.96
C VAL A 399 11.08 37.68 -12.33
N SER A 400 10.04 37.18 -11.65
CA SER A 400 9.10 37.98 -10.88
C SER A 400 9.79 38.97 -9.93
N ASP A 401 9.42 40.25 -10.05
CA ASP A 401 9.97 41.32 -9.21
C ASP A 401 9.71 41.09 -7.72
N GLU A 402 8.52 40.62 -7.36
CA GLU A 402 8.15 40.35 -5.97
C GLU A 402 8.90 39.13 -5.41
N LEU A 403 9.18 38.12 -6.25
CA LEU A 403 9.98 36.97 -5.85
C LEU A 403 11.43 37.38 -5.58
N LEU A 404 12.04 38.18 -6.47
CA LEU A 404 13.38 38.74 -6.25
C LEU A 404 13.42 39.67 -5.03
N ALA A 405 12.37 40.45 -4.81
CA ALA A 405 12.27 41.31 -3.65
C ALA A 405 12.31 40.48 -2.35
N SER A 406 11.65 39.34 -2.32
CA SER A 406 11.68 38.40 -1.19
C SER A 406 13.01 37.64 -1.08
N GLN A 407 13.39 36.87 -2.11
CA GLN A 407 14.51 35.91 -2.06
C GLN A 407 15.89 36.56 -2.14
N VAL A 408 16.03 37.68 -2.85
CA VAL A 408 17.34 38.31 -3.10
C VAL A 408 17.53 39.59 -2.30
N LYS A 409 16.51 40.46 -2.27
CA LYS A 409 16.61 41.77 -1.63
C LYS A 409 16.25 41.75 -0.14
N ALA A 410 15.65 40.66 0.35
CA ALA A 410 15.09 40.56 1.70
C ALA A 410 14.10 41.70 2.05
N THR A 411 13.37 42.18 1.05
CA THR A 411 12.34 43.21 1.17
C THR A 411 11.05 42.74 0.47
N PRO A 412 10.31 41.77 1.03
CA PRO A 412 9.08 41.28 0.42
C PRO A 412 8.10 42.40 0.11
N ALA A 413 7.41 42.30 -1.03
CA ALA A 413 6.43 43.30 -1.43
C ALA A 413 5.23 43.32 -0.48
N ASN A 414 4.78 44.51 -0.07
CA ASN A 414 3.56 44.66 0.72
C ASN A 414 2.33 44.77 -0.21
N THR A 415 2.12 43.72 -1.00
CA THR A 415 0.98 43.56 -1.91
C THR A 415 0.22 42.29 -1.54
N TYR A 416 -1.00 42.11 -2.03
CA TYR A 416 -1.84 40.99 -1.65
C TYR A 416 -2.54 40.39 -2.86
N ALA A 417 -2.69 39.06 -2.87
CA ALA A 417 -3.48 38.39 -3.90
C ALA A 417 -4.96 38.79 -3.79
N VAL A 418 -5.58 39.14 -4.92
CA VAL A 418 -6.97 39.62 -4.96
C VAL A 418 -7.92 38.56 -4.41
N GLU A 419 -7.66 37.29 -4.70
CA GLU A 419 -8.43 36.14 -4.23
C GLU A 419 -8.39 36.01 -2.70
N HIS A 420 -7.23 36.29 -2.10
CA HIS A 420 -7.06 36.29 -0.65
C HIS A 420 -7.84 37.45 -0.01
N ILE A 421 -7.68 38.67 -0.54
CA ILE A 421 -8.38 39.86 -0.03
C ILE A 421 -9.89 39.70 -0.17
N LEU A 422 -10.38 39.20 -1.31
CA LEU A 422 -11.81 39.05 -1.57
C LEU A 422 -12.47 38.16 -0.51
N LEU A 423 -11.84 37.04 -0.18
CA LEU A 423 -12.30 36.14 0.87
C LEU A 423 -12.37 36.81 2.25
N GLU A 424 -11.35 37.59 2.58
CA GLU A 424 -11.26 38.30 3.86
C GLU A 424 -12.31 39.41 3.95
N ILE A 425 -12.42 40.25 2.93
CA ILE A 425 -13.42 41.33 2.86
C ILE A 425 -14.82 40.78 2.97
N MET A 426 -15.13 39.67 2.29
CA MET A 426 -16.48 39.09 2.35
C MET A 426 -16.84 38.56 3.73
N ARG A 427 -15.87 37.99 4.46
CA ARG A 427 -16.07 37.59 5.86
C ARG A 427 -16.29 38.78 6.78
N LEU A 428 -15.50 39.83 6.60
CA LEU A 428 -15.66 41.08 7.36
C LEU A 428 -17.03 41.72 7.09
N LEU A 429 -17.44 41.73 5.82
CA LEU A 429 -18.73 42.26 5.38
C LEU A 429 -19.89 41.49 6.00
N GLU A 430 -19.91 40.16 5.91
CA GLU A 430 -20.93 39.31 6.54
C GLU A 430 -21.01 39.54 8.06
N ARG A 431 -19.85 39.47 8.74
CA ARG A 431 -19.77 39.66 10.19
C ARG A 431 -20.30 41.02 10.62
N ASP A 432 -19.86 42.08 9.97
CA ASP A 432 -20.24 43.44 10.35
C ASP A 432 -21.71 43.70 9.99
N PHE A 433 -22.17 43.21 8.84
CA PHE A 433 -23.58 43.32 8.44
C PHE A 433 -24.52 42.64 9.44
N LYS A 434 -24.19 41.40 9.83
CA LYS A 434 -24.92 40.67 10.87
C LYS A 434 -24.91 41.39 12.21
N ARG A 435 -23.78 41.98 12.59
CA ARG A 435 -23.69 42.79 13.83
C ARG A 435 -24.58 44.04 13.79
N PHE A 436 -24.66 44.73 12.66
CA PHE A 436 -25.40 45.99 12.55
C PHE A 436 -26.91 45.79 12.35
N TYR A 437 -27.31 44.81 11.53
CA TYR A 437 -28.71 44.62 11.14
C TYR A 437 -29.36 43.37 11.75
N ASN A 438 -28.59 42.51 12.42
CA ASN A 438 -29.04 41.23 12.97
C ASN A 438 -29.70 40.31 11.93
N ILE A 439 -29.22 40.37 10.69
CA ILE A 439 -29.61 39.49 9.58
C ILE A 439 -28.35 38.98 8.87
N ASP A 440 -28.43 37.77 8.30
CA ASP A 440 -27.35 37.21 7.49
C ASP A 440 -27.32 37.86 6.11
N LEU A 441 -26.14 38.31 5.66
CA LEU A 441 -25.98 38.95 4.35
C LEU A 441 -26.03 37.91 3.22
N PHE A 442 -25.45 36.73 3.45
CA PHE A 442 -25.44 35.61 2.50
C PHE A 442 -26.33 34.45 2.98
N ASN A 443 -26.99 33.76 2.05
CA ASN A 443 -27.91 32.66 2.35
C ASN A 443 -27.22 31.41 2.95
N ASN A 444 -25.96 31.15 2.58
CA ASN A 444 -25.22 29.95 2.97
C ASN A 444 -23.75 30.30 3.25
N GLU A 445 -23.11 29.64 4.22
CA GLU A 445 -21.65 29.70 4.40
C GLU A 445 -20.91 28.98 3.25
N ILE A 446 -19.63 29.28 3.10
CA ILE A 446 -18.79 28.68 2.05
C ILE A 446 -17.62 27.96 2.70
N ASP A 447 -17.35 26.78 2.17
CA ASP A 447 -16.05 26.15 2.33
C ASP A 447 -14.96 27.00 1.64
N LYS A 448 -14.06 27.55 2.46
CA LYS A 448 -12.94 28.39 2.02
C LYS A 448 -12.06 27.65 1.01
N ASP A 449 -11.86 26.35 1.21
CA ASP A 449 -10.88 25.58 0.45
C ASP A 449 -11.45 25.25 -0.94
N ASP A 450 -12.69 24.77 -1.02
CA ASP A 450 -13.39 24.54 -2.29
C ASP A 450 -13.49 25.82 -3.12
N TYR A 451 -13.82 26.94 -2.47
CA TYR A 451 -13.96 28.21 -3.19
C TYR A 451 -12.63 28.81 -3.63
N SER A 452 -11.60 28.79 -2.77
CA SER A 452 -10.29 29.31 -3.11
C SER A 452 -9.78 28.69 -4.41
N LYS A 453 -10.03 27.38 -4.62
CA LYS A 453 -9.72 26.66 -5.85
C LYS A 453 -10.55 27.09 -7.06
N LYS A 454 -11.83 27.42 -6.88
CA LYS A 454 -12.71 27.82 -8.00
C LYS A 454 -12.37 29.20 -8.57
N ILE A 455 -11.94 30.13 -7.73
CA ILE A 455 -11.69 31.51 -8.16
C ILE A 455 -10.22 31.88 -8.35
N MET A 456 -9.32 30.88 -8.36
CA MET A 456 -7.92 31.12 -8.66
C MET A 456 -7.77 31.73 -10.06
N ARG A 457 -6.96 32.78 -10.18
CA ARG A 457 -6.62 33.35 -11.50
C ARG A 457 -6.04 32.33 -12.48
N PHE A 458 -5.39 31.27 -11.98
CA PHE A 458 -4.84 30.19 -12.81
C PHE A 458 -5.92 29.38 -13.57
N ASN A 459 -7.18 29.48 -13.18
CA ASN A 459 -8.29 28.86 -13.91
C ASN A 459 -8.62 29.59 -15.22
N SER A 460 -8.10 30.80 -15.44
CA SER A 460 -8.34 31.61 -16.63
C SER A 460 -7.15 31.49 -17.59
N GLN A 461 -7.23 30.56 -18.54
CA GLN A 461 -6.17 30.28 -19.53
C GLN A 461 -6.52 30.78 -20.94
N ASP A 462 -7.80 31.03 -21.18
CA ASP A 462 -8.36 31.48 -22.44
C ASP A 462 -9.65 32.30 -22.19
N THR A 463 -10.24 32.84 -23.25
CA THR A 463 -11.46 33.64 -23.14
C THR A 463 -12.63 32.85 -22.53
N ALA A 464 -12.76 31.55 -22.83
CA ALA A 464 -13.88 30.76 -22.35
C ALA A 464 -13.79 30.52 -20.83
N SER A 465 -12.60 30.21 -20.36
CA SER A 465 -12.29 29.99 -18.95
C SER A 465 -12.29 31.29 -18.14
N LEU A 466 -11.92 32.44 -18.72
CA LEU A 466 -12.12 33.76 -18.12
C LEU A 466 -13.60 34.06 -17.89
N LEU A 467 -14.46 33.81 -18.90
CA LEU A 467 -15.90 34.01 -18.77
C LEU A 467 -16.52 33.06 -17.73
N ARG A 468 -15.98 31.85 -17.59
CA ARG A 468 -16.36 30.91 -16.52
C ARG A 468 -15.97 31.45 -15.14
N LEU A 469 -14.73 31.90 -14.98
CA LEU A 469 -14.24 32.51 -13.74
C LEU A 469 -15.08 33.73 -13.33
N ALA A 470 -15.45 34.59 -14.29
CA ALA A 470 -16.34 35.72 -14.05
C ALA A 470 -17.72 35.28 -13.54
N LYS A 471 -18.30 34.21 -14.11
CA LYS A 471 -19.56 33.63 -13.62
C LYS A 471 -19.41 33.06 -12.21
N ASP A 472 -18.29 32.40 -11.91
CA ASP A 472 -18.06 31.83 -10.58
C ASP A 472 -17.86 32.92 -9.52
N LEU A 473 -17.25 34.06 -9.87
CA LEU A 473 -17.21 35.25 -9.01
C LEU A 473 -18.61 35.84 -8.74
N VAL A 474 -19.47 35.92 -9.76
CA VAL A 474 -20.86 36.40 -9.61
C VAL A 474 -21.68 35.46 -8.73
N ARG A 475 -21.58 34.14 -8.95
CA ARG A 475 -22.27 33.14 -8.13
C ARG A 475 -21.89 33.22 -6.67
N TYR A 476 -20.63 33.54 -6.41
CA TYR A 476 -20.13 33.61 -5.06
C TYR A 476 -20.59 34.84 -4.28
N PHE A 477 -20.61 35.99 -4.95
CA PHE A 477 -21.02 37.23 -4.31
C PHE A 477 -22.51 37.47 -4.49
N SER A 478 -22.94 37.77 -5.71
CA SER A 478 -24.28 38.27 -6.00
C SER A 478 -25.37 37.22 -5.78
N ASP A 479 -25.20 36.00 -6.31
CA ASP A 479 -26.25 34.97 -6.24
C ASP A 479 -26.46 34.44 -4.82
N ARG A 480 -25.48 34.65 -3.93
CA ARG A 480 -25.57 34.26 -2.52
C ARG A 480 -26.23 35.29 -1.63
N LEU A 481 -26.44 36.54 -2.09
CA LEU A 481 -27.05 37.58 -1.28
C LEU A 481 -28.45 37.14 -0.82
N ASN A 482 -28.73 37.35 0.47
CA ASN A 482 -30.05 37.12 1.03
C ASN A 482 -30.99 38.27 0.66
N VAL A 483 -31.38 38.33 -0.62
CA VAL A 483 -32.20 39.42 -1.18
C VAL A 483 -33.49 39.63 -0.38
N LYS A 484 -34.07 38.54 0.15
CA LYS A 484 -35.29 38.61 0.96
C LYS A 484 -35.07 39.42 2.24
N GLU A 485 -34.05 39.07 3.03
CA GLU A 485 -33.74 39.79 4.27
C GLU A 485 -33.21 41.21 3.99
N LEU A 486 -32.40 41.38 2.94
CA LEU A 486 -31.89 42.68 2.53
C LEU A 486 -33.00 43.68 2.19
N ARG A 487 -34.12 43.23 1.60
CA ARG A 487 -35.29 44.08 1.33
C ARG A 487 -35.97 44.58 2.61
N THR A 488 -35.86 43.86 3.72
CA THR A 488 -36.49 44.27 4.99
C THR A 488 -35.81 45.49 5.61
N VAL A 489 -34.49 45.61 5.43
CA VAL A 489 -33.66 46.70 5.95
C VAL A 489 -33.42 47.83 4.93
N SER A 490 -33.78 47.61 3.66
CA SER A 490 -33.61 48.60 2.59
C SER A 490 -34.57 49.78 2.71
N THR A 491 -34.03 50.99 2.56
CA THR A 491 -34.80 52.24 2.46
C THR A 491 -35.02 52.69 1.01
N HIS A 492 -34.65 51.86 0.03
CA HIS A 492 -34.76 52.23 -1.39
C HIS A 492 -36.24 52.31 -1.83
N PRO A 493 -36.63 53.29 -2.68
CA PRO A 493 -38.01 53.41 -3.16
C PRO A 493 -38.52 52.16 -3.89
N ASP A 494 -37.65 51.49 -4.64
CA ASP A 494 -37.97 50.30 -5.44
C ASP A 494 -37.75 48.96 -4.70
N LYS A 495 -37.93 48.91 -3.37
CA LYS A 495 -37.58 47.74 -2.53
C LYS A 495 -38.45 46.48 -2.69
N VAL A 496 -39.20 46.34 -3.78
CA VAL A 496 -40.10 45.20 -4.05
C VAL A 496 -39.35 43.99 -4.56
#